data_AF-A0A1G8WCX4-F1
#
_entry.id   AF-A0A1G8WCX4-F1
#
_cell.length_a   1.000
_cell.length_b   1.000
_cell.length_c   1.000
_cell.angle_alpha   90.00
_cell.angle_beta   90.00
_cell.angle_gamma   90.00
#
_symmetry.space_group_name_H-M   'P 1'
#
loop_
_entity.id
_entity.type
_entity.pdbx_description
1 polymer ?
#
loop_
_entity_poly.entity_id
_entity_poly.type
_entity_poly.pdbx_seq_one_letter_code
_entity_poly.pdbx_strand_id
1 'polypeptide(L)' 'MNTLLVIAGIIAIVLLLVGGFNQALSFLLWVGVILLVLALLGWILGRSRGSRVP' A
#
# COMPACT_ATOMS: atom_id res chain seq x y z
N MET A 1 -8.91 39.98 -2.76
CA MET A 1 -9.10 38.61 -2.20
C MET A 1 -9.70 37.77 -3.31
N ASN A 2 -8.84 37.19 -4.13
CA ASN A 2 -9.27 36.61 -5.40
C ASN A 2 -9.57 35.14 -5.15
N THR A 3 -10.85 34.77 -5.25
CA THR A 3 -11.34 33.40 -5.03
C THR A 3 -10.54 32.37 -5.83
N LEU A 4 -10.06 32.74 -7.03
CA LEU A 4 -9.20 31.91 -7.87
C LEU A 4 -7.86 31.56 -7.21
N LEU A 5 -7.24 32.48 -6.47
CA LEU A 5 -5.98 32.23 -5.76
C LEU A 5 -6.19 31.29 -4.57
N VAL A 6 -7.33 31.40 -3.87
CA VAL A 6 -7.69 30.52 -2.77
C VAL A 6 -7.91 29.09 -3.26
N ILE A 7 -8.65 28.93 -4.36
CA ILE A 7 -8.91 27.63 -4.98
C ILE A 7 -7.60 27.00 -5.48
N ALA A 8 -6.76 27.76 -6.18
CA ALA A 8 -5.46 27.28 -6.65
C ALA A 8 -4.54 26.85 -5.49
N GLY A 9 -4.55 27.58 -4.38
CA GLY A 9 -3.80 27.22 -3.17
C GLY A 9 -4.26 25.89 -2.56
N ILE A 10 -5.57 25.66 -2.47
CA ILE A 10 -6.12 24.40 -1.96
C ILE A 10 -5.77 23.24 -2.90
N ILE A 11 -5.95 23.41 -4.22
CA ILE A 11 -5.61 22.38 -5.21
C ILE A 11 -4.12 22.03 -5.14
N ALA A 12 -3.25 23.04 -5.01
CA ALA A 12 -1.81 22.81 -4.89
C ALA A 12 -1.48 21.93 -3.68
N ILE A 13 -2.08 22.19 -2.51
CA ILE A 13 -1.88 21.38 -1.29
C ILE A 13 -2.35 19.94 -1.51
N VAL A 14 -3.54 19.76 -2.08
CA VAL A 14 -4.09 18.42 -2.34
C VAL A 14 -3.23 17.66 -3.34
N LEU A 15 -2.78 18.29 -4.43
CA LEU A 15 -1.91 17.66 -5.42
C LEU A 15 -0.52 17.33 -4.86
N LEU A 16 0.02 18.16 -3.96
CA LEU A 16 1.29 17.88 -3.28
C LEU A 16 1.19 16.63 -2.40
N LEU A 17 0.10 16.53 -1.63
CA LEU A 17 -0.16 15.38 -0.77
C LEU A 17 -0.48 14.14 -1.59
N VAL A 18 -1.40 14.22 -2.55
CA VAL A 18 -1.78 13.06 -3.39
C VAL A 18 -0.61 12.60 -4.25
N GLY A 19 0.16 13.51 -4.86
CA GLY A 19 1.33 13.17 -5.67
C GLY A 19 2.42 12.48 -4.85
N GLY A 20 2.77 13.02 -3.68
CA GLY A 20 3.79 12.45 -2.80
C GLY A 20 3.36 11.15 -2.11
N PHE A 21 2.11 11.08 -1.65
CA PHE A 21 1.61 9.89 -0.95
C PHE A 21 1.19 8.76 -1.90
N ASN A 22 0.73 9.04 -3.12
CA ASN A 22 0.28 7.99 -4.03
C ASN A 22 1.38 6.98 -4.36
N GLN A 23 2.63 7.44 -4.52
CA GLN A 23 3.76 6.53 -4.78
C GLN A 23 4.11 5.67 -3.56
N ALA A 24 4.16 6.27 -2.37
CA ALA A 24 4.43 5.55 -1.12
C ALA A 24 3.30 4.57 -0.77
N LEU A 25 2.04 4.98 -0.99
CA LEU A 25 0.85 4.16 -0.77
C LEU A 25 0.82 2.98 -1.76
N SER A 26 1.05 3.23 -3.05
CA SER A 26 1.11 2.18 -4.06
C SER A 26 2.23 1.18 -3.77
N PHE A 27 3.42 1.66 -3.36
CA PHE A 27 4.52 0.80 -2.92
C PHE A 27 4.12 -0.07 -1.72
N LEU A 28 3.57 0.54 -0.66
CA LEU A 28 3.19 -0.18 0.55
C LEU A 28 2.10 -1.23 0.27
N LEU A 29 1.11 -0.88 -0.55
CA LEU A 29 0.05 -1.80 -0.97
C LEU A 29 0.62 -2.96 -1.81
N TRP A 30 1.51 -2.67 -2.78
CA TRP A 30 2.16 -3.71 -3.58
C TRP A 30 3.02 -4.65 -2.73
N VAL A 31 3.86 -4.10 -1.86
CA VAL A 31 4.70 -4.89 -0.95
C VAL A 31 3.84 -5.69 0.02
N GLY A 32 2.78 -5.10 0.57
CA GLY A 32 1.83 -5.78 1.44
C GLY A 32 1.16 -6.97 0.74
N VAL A 33 0.71 -6.79 -0.51
CA VAL A 33 0.13 -7.88 -1.32
C VAL A 33 1.16 -8.98 -1.59
N ILE A 34 2.39 -8.64 -2.00
CA ILE A 34 3.44 -9.62 -2.24
C ILE A 34 3.75 -10.44 -0.97
N LEU A 35 3.90 -9.78 0.17
CA LEU A 35 4.15 -10.45 1.45
C LEU A 35 2.99 -11.35 1.86
N LEU A 36 1.75 -10.93 1.62
CA LEU A 36 0.56 -11.74 1.86
C LEU A 36 0.57 -13.01 0.99
N VAL A 37 0.91 -12.89 -0.28
CA VAL A 37 1.06 -14.04 -1.19
C VAL A 37 2.14 -14.99 -0.70
N LEU A 38 3.31 -14.48 -0.30
CA LEU A 38 4.39 -15.32 0.23
C LEU A 38 4.01 -16.01 1.56
N ALA A 39 3.35 -15.28 2.46
CA ALA A 39 2.84 -15.83 3.71
C ALA A 39 1.80 -16.91 3.45
N LEU A 40 0.91 -16.71 2.48
CA LEU A 40 -0.10 -17.70 2.09
C LEU A 40 0.53 -18.95 1.48
N LEU A 41 1.52 -18.78 0.59
CA LEU A 41 2.28 -19.89 0.02
C LEU A 41 3.03 -20.67 1.11
N GLY A 42 3.74 -19.97 2.00
CA GLY A 42 4.45 -20.58 3.14
C GLY A 42 3.49 -21.28 4.09
N TRP A 43 2.30 -20.72 4.32
CA TRP A 43 1.27 -21.31 5.16
C TRP A 43 0.69 -22.59 4.54
N ILE A 44 0.39 -22.60 3.25
CA ILE A 44 -0.10 -23.78 2.53
C ILE A 44 0.96 -24.88 2.53
N LEU A 45 2.19 -24.55 2.15
CA LEU A 45 3.32 -25.49 2.10
C LEU A 45 3.70 -25.99 3.51
N GLY A 46 3.59 -25.14 4.52
CA GLY A 46 3.84 -25.46 5.93
C GLY A 46 2.77 -26.36 6.53
N ARG A 47 1.49 -26.15 6.19
CA ARG A 47 0.37 -26.97 6.67
C ARG A 47 0.49 -28.43 6.21
N SER A 48 1.02 -28.68 5.01
CA SER A 48 1.31 -30.04 4.51
C SER A 48 2.47 -30.75 5.20
N ARG A 49 3.33 -30.05 5.96
CA ARG A 49 4.47 -30.65 6.69
C ARG A 49 4.15 -31.00 8.15
N GLY A 50 2.94 -30.73 8.63
CA GLY A 50 2.48 -30.98 10.01
C GLY A 50 2.17 -32.44 10.38
N SER A 51 2.58 -33.43 9.60
CA SER A 51 2.33 -34.87 9.88
C SER A 51 3.60 -35.71 10.00
N ARG A 52 4.73 -35.12 10.42
CA ARG A 52 5.81 -35.94 10.97
C ARG A 52 5.48 -36.25 12.43
N VAL A 53 4.75 -37.36 12.55
CA VAL A 53 4.52 -38.26 13.71
C VAL A 53 5.76 -38.38 14.64
N PRO A 54 5.57 -38.71 15.93
CA PRO A 54 6.40 -38.33 17.10
C PRO A 54 7.89 -38.66 17.00
#